data_AF-A0A6A5T267-F1
#
_entry.id   AF-A0A6A5T267-F1
#
_cell.length_a   1.000
_cell.length_b   1.000
_cell.length_c   1.000
_cell.angle_alpha   90.00
_cell.angle_beta   90.00
_cell.angle_gamma   90.00
#
_symmetry.space_group_name_H-M   'P 1'
#
loop_
_entity.id
_entity.type
_entity.pdbx_description
1 polymer ?
#
loop_
_entity_poly.entity_id
_entity_poly.type
_entity_poly.pdbx_seq_one_letter_code
_entity_poly.pdbx_strand_id
1 'polypeptide(L)'
;MYYQFDDARERTGGRLSQVILDRRTAISSIAQGISHSEKLSIHHLWAEKLHTAILGHAQAANMAVVARVLNLLPRELRDIVYMHLWATETNQDPSRELLYWWDSFDEPWFDKGEDLSGSPWLTTLAMGLRPPHFVDQAFVGGYFAREALKCFKDIVGKDLRPIGGKNPVAECGLIDASMVDFVEKDMFGVGMTMGELVRNLDLRVTFQCDVLSLGEYAEPGVVRKEGCSLEEYLTELDSGVTALCRIPYLDRITTQDGILQRVQTRPRIITLAIRQEYNHYATVHLISLLKLVAHAYLSLREKGFTLKVQYYSEEAGLKVLFEDDVWTWTSEDWKANLGRKNSIPVDPGHRATHFQDMIWKLFRNHLFQRPDSTSSSGNSKEFT
;
A
#
# COMPACT_ATOMS: atom_id res chain seq x y z
N MET A 1 -28.77 11.34 27.00
CA MET A 1 -27.52 10.98 26.31
C MET A 1 -27.42 11.65 24.94
N TYR A 2 -28.46 11.67 24.10
CA TYR A 2 -28.39 12.28 22.76
C TYR A 2 -28.19 13.80 22.71
N TYR A 3 -28.80 14.55 23.65
CA TYR A 3 -28.58 15.99 23.80
C TYR A 3 -27.09 16.35 23.94
N GLN A 4 -26.26 15.47 24.51
CA GLN A 4 -24.82 15.73 24.69
C GLN A 4 -24.05 15.78 23.36
N PHE A 5 -24.52 15.07 22.33
CA PHE A 5 -23.89 15.11 21.00
C PHE A 5 -24.34 16.33 20.20
N ASP A 6 -25.60 16.73 20.32
CA ASP A 6 -26.10 17.97 19.73
C ASP A 6 -25.41 19.19 20.36
N ASP A 7 -25.29 19.22 21.69
CA ASP A 7 -24.53 20.25 22.43
C ASP A 7 -23.03 20.23 22.05
N ALA A 8 -22.44 19.07 21.80
CA ALA A 8 -21.05 18.96 21.35
C ALA A 8 -20.88 19.49 19.92
N ARG A 9 -21.82 19.19 19.01
CA ARG A 9 -21.82 19.69 17.64
C ARG A 9 -22.00 21.21 17.61
N GLU A 10 -22.89 21.77 18.42
CA GLU A 10 -23.07 23.22 18.52
C GLU A 10 -21.83 23.91 19.08
N ARG A 11 -21.25 23.40 20.18
CA ARG A 11 -20.02 23.97 20.75
C ARG A 11 -18.84 23.92 19.79
N THR A 12 -18.64 22.80 19.11
CA THR A 12 -17.56 22.66 18.12
C THR A 12 -17.81 23.51 16.89
N GLY A 13 -19.08 23.66 16.47
CA GLY A 13 -19.49 24.58 15.42
C GLY A 13 -19.18 26.03 15.77
N GLY A 14 -19.53 26.47 16.98
CA GLY A 14 -19.18 27.80 17.48
C GLY A 14 -17.67 28.04 17.54
N ARG A 15 -16.89 27.03 17.97
CA ARG A 15 -15.42 27.09 17.96
C ARG A 15 -14.85 27.20 16.55
N LEU A 16 -15.37 26.42 15.58
CA LEU A 16 -14.97 26.52 14.18
C LEU A 16 -15.26 27.91 13.61
N SER A 17 -16.47 28.44 13.84
CA SER A 17 -16.81 29.81 13.45
C SER A 17 -15.88 30.84 14.08
N GLN A 18 -15.54 30.70 15.37
CA GLN A 18 -14.62 31.61 16.04
C GLN A 18 -13.21 31.56 15.42
N VAL A 19 -12.66 30.37 15.15
CA VAL A 19 -11.33 30.22 14.52
C VAL A 19 -11.29 30.84 13.12
N ILE A 20 -12.38 30.72 12.36
CA ILE A 20 -12.55 31.37 11.05
C ILE A 20 -12.54 32.90 11.20
N LEU A 21 -13.25 33.44 12.20
CA LEU A 21 -13.29 34.88 12.49
C LEU A 21 -11.93 35.42 12.98
N ASP A 22 -11.26 34.70 13.88
CA ASP A 22 -9.97 35.05 14.45
C ASP A 22 -8.87 35.19 13.39
N ARG A 23 -9.01 34.52 12.24
CA ARG A 23 -8.11 34.67 11.08
C ARG A 23 -7.98 36.12 10.66
N ARG A 24 -9.11 36.81 10.54
CA ARG A 24 -9.17 38.17 10.02
C ARG A 24 -8.39 39.12 10.95
N THR A 25 -8.54 38.90 12.26
CA THR A 25 -7.80 39.61 13.30
C THR A 25 -6.31 39.27 13.25
N ALA A 26 -5.95 37.99 13.16
CA ALA A 26 -4.56 37.53 13.12
C ALA A 26 -3.79 38.10 11.91
N ILE A 27 -4.38 38.08 10.72
CA ILE A 27 -3.78 38.67 9.51
C ILE A 27 -3.69 40.20 9.63
N SER A 28 -4.71 40.86 10.18
CA SER A 28 -4.70 42.31 10.36
C SER A 28 -3.69 42.79 11.41
N SER A 29 -3.31 41.93 12.37
CA SER A 29 -2.31 42.23 13.41
C SER A 29 -0.85 42.05 12.97
N ILE A 30 -0.62 41.57 11.74
CA ILE A 30 0.72 41.46 11.18
C ILE A 30 1.24 42.88 10.89
N ALA A 31 2.05 43.41 11.81
CA ALA A 31 2.69 44.71 11.68
C ALA A 31 3.53 44.81 10.40
N GLN A 32 3.61 46.03 9.85
CA GLN A 32 4.55 46.34 8.77
C GLN A 32 5.98 46.21 9.33
N GLY A 33 6.78 45.30 8.77
CA GLY A 33 8.17 45.05 9.20
C GLY A 33 8.47 43.65 9.74
N ILE A 34 7.45 42.80 9.94
CA ILE A 34 7.65 41.39 10.35
C ILE A 34 8.27 40.59 9.19
N SER A 35 9.22 39.70 9.50
CA SER A 35 9.90 38.87 8.51
C SER A 35 8.95 37.86 7.83
N HIS A 36 9.33 37.36 6.66
CA HIS A 36 8.53 36.37 5.93
C HIS A 36 8.34 35.06 6.72
N SER A 37 9.39 34.58 7.40
CA SER A 37 9.35 33.36 8.21
C SER A 37 8.42 33.47 9.42
N GLU A 38 8.38 34.63 10.08
CA GLU A 38 7.46 34.89 11.18
C GLU A 38 6.00 34.93 10.69
N LYS A 39 5.74 35.53 9.53
CA LYS A 39 4.40 35.50 8.90
C LYS A 39 3.96 34.08 8.56
N LEU A 40 4.86 33.28 8.00
CA LEU A 40 4.63 31.88 7.67
C LEU A 40 4.36 31.03 8.93
N SER A 41 5.09 31.30 10.02
CA SER A 41 4.87 30.64 11.30
C SER A 41 3.48 30.94 11.88
N ILE A 42 3.03 32.20 11.82
CA ILE A 42 1.67 32.59 12.22
C ILE A 42 0.62 31.92 11.34
N HIS A 43 0.87 31.86 10.03
CA HIS A 43 0.00 31.18 9.06
C HIS A 43 -0.16 29.70 9.40
N HIS A 44 0.95 28.97 9.60
CA HIS A 44 0.91 27.54 9.97
C HIS A 44 0.25 27.30 11.32
N LEU A 45 0.49 28.16 12.33
CA LEU A 45 -0.18 28.05 13.63
C LEU A 45 -1.69 28.21 13.52
N TRP A 46 -2.14 29.13 12.66
CA TRP A 46 -3.57 29.30 12.40
C TRP A 46 -4.15 28.12 11.61
N ALA A 47 -3.43 27.59 10.61
CA ALA A 47 -3.84 26.42 9.84
C ALA A 47 -4.05 25.20 10.74
N GLU A 48 -3.19 24.98 11.73
CA GLU A 48 -3.34 23.94 12.75
C GLU A 48 -4.60 24.11 13.61
N LYS A 49 -4.90 25.34 14.03
CA LYS A 49 -6.13 25.65 14.78
C LYS A 49 -7.38 25.38 13.93
N LEU A 50 -7.35 25.74 12.66
CA LEU A 50 -8.44 25.48 11.73
C LEU A 50 -8.63 23.97 11.53
N HIS A 51 -7.55 23.25 11.23
CA HIS A 51 -7.55 21.79 11.07
C HIS A 51 -8.18 21.10 12.28
N THR A 52 -7.70 21.43 13.49
CA THR A 52 -8.24 20.89 14.74
C THR A 52 -9.73 21.20 14.91
N ALA A 53 -10.17 22.40 14.55
CA ALA A 53 -11.57 22.80 14.66
C ALA A 53 -12.48 22.07 13.65
N ILE A 54 -12.00 21.86 12.41
CA ILE A 54 -12.71 21.11 11.39
C ILE A 54 -12.88 19.65 11.82
N LEU A 55 -11.79 18.98 12.22
CA LEU A 55 -11.85 17.60 12.68
C LEU A 55 -12.77 17.45 13.89
N GLY A 56 -12.65 18.35 14.89
CA GLY A 56 -13.50 18.31 16.07
C GLY A 56 -14.98 18.51 15.75
N HIS A 57 -15.31 19.38 14.81
CA HIS A 57 -16.69 19.56 14.36
C HIS A 57 -17.21 18.36 13.58
N ALA A 58 -16.42 17.84 12.63
CA ALA A 58 -16.78 16.67 11.83
C ALA A 58 -17.00 15.43 12.72
N GLN A 59 -16.09 15.20 13.67
CA GLN A 59 -16.23 14.15 14.66
C GLN A 59 -17.53 14.32 15.46
N ALA A 60 -17.78 15.51 16.04
CA ALA A 60 -18.98 15.75 16.83
C ALA A 60 -20.27 15.53 16.02
N ALA A 61 -20.28 15.94 14.74
CA ALA A 61 -21.41 15.73 13.84
C ALA A 61 -21.67 14.23 13.57
N ASN A 62 -20.61 13.43 13.41
CA ASN A 62 -20.71 11.99 13.16
C ASN A 62 -21.05 11.18 14.42
N MET A 63 -20.55 11.61 15.59
CA MET A 63 -20.71 10.86 16.84
C MET A 63 -22.17 10.65 17.25
N ALA A 64 -23.08 11.54 16.87
CA ALA A 64 -24.51 11.34 17.10
C ALA A 64 -25.05 10.12 16.36
N VAL A 65 -24.62 9.90 15.11
CA VAL A 65 -25.01 8.73 14.30
C VAL A 65 -24.31 7.49 14.83
N VAL A 66 -23.00 7.56 15.06
CA VAL A 66 -22.20 6.44 15.61
C VAL A 66 -22.78 5.96 16.93
N ALA A 67 -23.11 6.85 17.86
CA ALA A 67 -23.67 6.48 19.15
C ALA A 67 -25.02 5.78 19.01
N ARG A 68 -25.87 6.18 18.05
CA ARG A 68 -27.12 5.46 17.76
C ARG A 68 -26.85 4.07 17.22
N VAL A 69 -25.94 3.95 16.25
CA VAL A 69 -25.56 2.64 15.69
C VAL A 69 -25.04 1.72 16.79
N LEU A 70 -24.08 2.19 17.59
CA LEU A 70 -23.44 1.34 18.60
C LEU A 70 -24.35 1.00 19.80
N ASN A 71 -25.15 1.94 20.29
CA ASN A 71 -25.91 1.76 21.53
C ASN A 71 -27.36 1.29 21.33
N LEU A 72 -27.97 1.56 20.18
CA LEU A 72 -29.38 1.20 19.93
C LEU A 72 -29.54 -0.01 19.04
N LEU A 73 -28.61 -0.25 18.12
CA LEU A 73 -28.75 -1.36 17.18
C LEU A 73 -28.13 -2.64 17.77
N PRO A 74 -28.86 -3.78 17.71
CA PRO A 74 -28.29 -5.08 17.96
C PRO A 74 -27.22 -5.40 16.91
N ARG A 75 -26.35 -6.36 17.22
CA ARG A 75 -25.16 -6.65 16.42
C ARG A 75 -25.48 -6.94 14.95
N GLU A 76 -26.54 -7.70 14.71
CA GLU A 76 -26.98 -8.12 13.38
C GLU A 76 -27.35 -6.93 12.50
N LEU A 77 -28.01 -5.91 13.07
CA LEU A 77 -28.35 -4.68 12.34
C LEU A 77 -27.12 -3.80 12.12
N ARG A 78 -26.13 -3.81 13.05
CA ARG A 78 -24.86 -3.11 12.82
C ARG A 78 -24.07 -3.74 11.68
N ASP A 79 -24.02 -5.07 11.60
CA ASP A 79 -23.35 -5.77 10.51
C ASP A 79 -23.96 -5.42 9.14
N ILE A 80 -25.29 -5.24 9.05
CA ILE A 80 -25.94 -4.75 7.82
C ILE A 80 -25.48 -3.33 7.46
N VAL A 81 -25.38 -2.44 8.45
CA VAL A 81 -24.87 -1.07 8.25
C VAL A 81 -23.42 -1.12 7.76
N TYR A 82 -22.56 -1.92 8.40
CA TYR A 82 -21.16 -2.06 7.99
C TYR A 82 -21.02 -2.65 6.59
N MET A 83 -21.82 -3.64 6.23
CA MET A 83 -21.85 -4.15 4.85
C MET A 83 -22.25 -3.07 3.84
N HIS A 84 -23.21 -2.20 4.19
CA HIS A 84 -23.61 -1.08 3.33
C HIS A 84 -22.49 -0.05 3.13
N LEU A 85 -21.64 0.18 4.15
CA LEU A 85 -20.48 1.08 4.00
C LEU A 85 -19.49 0.59 2.93
N TRP A 86 -19.46 -0.72 2.66
CA TRP A 86 -18.58 -1.34 1.66
C TRP A 86 -19.27 -1.66 0.35
N ALA A 87 -20.56 -1.32 0.21
CA ALA A 87 -21.30 -1.56 -1.01
C ALA A 87 -20.74 -0.72 -2.17
N THR A 88 -20.54 -1.36 -3.31
CA THR A 88 -20.10 -0.66 -4.52
C THR A 88 -21.26 0.08 -5.14
N GLU A 89 -21.13 1.39 -5.31
CA GLU A 89 -22.03 2.19 -6.14
C GLU A 89 -21.45 2.35 -7.56
N THR A 90 -22.28 2.81 -8.50
CA THR A 90 -21.91 2.97 -9.92
C THR A 90 -20.58 3.71 -10.09
N ASN A 91 -20.34 4.75 -9.29
CA ASN A 91 -19.17 5.61 -9.40
C ASN A 91 -18.22 5.59 -8.19
N GLN A 92 -18.53 4.83 -7.13
CA GLN A 92 -17.75 4.81 -5.89
C GLN A 92 -17.54 3.37 -5.42
N ASP A 93 -16.29 3.01 -5.14
CA ASP A 93 -15.91 1.70 -4.60
C ASP A 93 -15.01 1.92 -3.39
N PRO A 94 -15.59 2.05 -2.18
CA PRO A 94 -14.83 2.35 -0.98
C PRO A 94 -13.84 1.23 -0.63
N SER A 95 -14.12 -0.01 -1.04
CA SER A 95 -13.20 -1.13 -0.85
C SER A 95 -11.94 -0.92 -1.67
N ARG A 96 -12.09 -0.54 -2.94
CA ARG A 96 -10.95 -0.22 -3.81
C ARG A 96 -10.18 1.01 -3.32
N GLU A 97 -10.88 2.06 -2.88
CA GLU A 97 -10.24 3.26 -2.33
C GLU A 97 -9.40 2.92 -1.09
N LEU A 98 -9.93 2.11 -0.17
CA LEU A 98 -9.18 1.64 0.99
C LEU A 98 -7.95 0.82 0.55
N LEU A 99 -8.10 -0.13 -0.38
CA LEU A 99 -6.99 -0.99 -0.83
C LEU A 99 -5.89 -0.21 -1.53
N TYR A 100 -6.22 0.92 -2.17
CA TYR A 100 -5.28 1.71 -2.95
C TYR A 100 -4.62 2.82 -2.12
N TRP A 101 -5.38 3.51 -1.26
CA TRP A 101 -4.95 4.74 -0.57
C TRP A 101 -4.78 4.59 0.95
N TRP A 102 -4.64 3.37 1.46
CA TRP A 102 -4.54 3.14 2.92
C TRP A 102 -3.32 3.83 3.56
N ASP A 103 -2.24 4.03 2.82
CA ASP A 103 -1.05 4.75 3.26
C ASP A 103 -1.32 6.24 3.53
N SER A 104 -2.33 6.81 2.86
CA SER A 104 -2.74 8.20 3.06
C SER A 104 -3.47 8.47 4.39
N PHE A 105 -3.64 7.48 5.28
CA PHE A 105 -4.13 7.71 6.65
C PHE A 105 -3.13 8.46 7.53
N ASP A 106 -1.83 8.37 7.26
CA ASP A 106 -0.81 9.10 8.01
C ASP A 106 -0.64 10.54 7.56
N GLU A 107 -1.05 10.82 6.32
CA GLU A 107 -0.97 12.16 5.79
C GLU A 107 -2.01 13.05 6.47
N PRO A 108 -1.68 14.31 6.80
CA PRO A 108 -2.68 15.25 7.27
C PRO A 108 -3.82 15.33 6.24
N TRP A 109 -5.06 15.52 6.71
CA TRP A 109 -6.24 15.67 5.83
C TRP A 109 -6.16 16.85 4.85
N PHE A 110 -5.10 17.63 4.97
CA PHE A 110 -5.08 19.05 4.73
C PHE A 110 -3.64 19.55 4.68
N ASP A 111 -3.19 20.00 3.51
CA ASP A 111 -1.85 20.54 3.35
C ASP A 111 -1.74 21.99 3.82
N LYS A 112 -0.61 22.30 4.45
CA LYS A 112 -0.27 23.67 4.85
C LYS A 112 0.49 24.35 3.71
N GLY A 113 -0.22 25.09 2.87
CA GLY A 113 0.41 25.88 1.81
C GLY A 113 1.38 26.94 2.37
N GLU A 114 2.38 27.30 1.58
CA GLU A 114 3.29 28.41 1.87
C GLU A 114 2.77 29.76 1.33
N ASP A 115 1.74 29.72 0.47
CA ASP A 115 1.12 30.91 -0.09
C ASP A 115 0.30 31.66 0.98
N LEU A 116 0.92 32.71 1.52
CA LEU A 116 0.32 33.61 2.50
C LEU A 116 -0.88 34.41 1.94
N SER A 117 -0.99 34.53 0.62
CA SER A 117 -2.09 35.23 -0.06
C SER A 117 -3.29 34.33 -0.36
N GLY A 118 -3.04 33.02 -0.41
CA GLY A 118 -4.05 31.99 -0.59
C GLY A 118 -5.04 31.94 0.57
N SER A 119 -6.25 31.45 0.27
CA SER A 119 -7.11 31.02 1.36
C SER A 119 -6.50 29.74 1.94
N PRO A 120 -6.32 29.64 3.26
CA PRO A 120 -5.84 28.46 3.95
C PRO A 120 -6.97 27.43 4.09
N TRP A 121 -7.89 27.40 3.11
CA TRP A 121 -8.47 26.13 2.75
C TRP A 121 -7.26 25.31 2.36
N LEU A 122 -6.90 24.47 3.30
CA LEU A 122 -5.94 23.42 3.16
C LEU A 122 -6.25 22.82 1.79
N THR A 123 -5.33 23.01 0.83
CA THR A 123 -5.61 22.61 -0.55
C THR A 123 -6.11 21.20 -0.49
N THR A 124 -7.25 20.94 -1.14
CA THR A 124 -7.77 19.59 -1.22
C THR A 124 -6.74 18.78 -1.98
N LEU A 125 -5.84 18.10 -1.23
CA LEU A 125 -5.14 16.93 -1.74
C LEU A 125 -6.21 16.14 -2.45
N ALA A 126 -6.01 15.98 -3.77
CA ALA A 126 -7.01 15.57 -4.75
C ALA A 126 -8.16 14.82 -4.07
N MET A 127 -9.31 15.50 -3.89
CA MET A 127 -10.45 15.04 -3.07
C MET A 127 -11.00 13.64 -3.46
N GLY A 128 -10.43 13.00 -4.48
CA GLY A 128 -10.74 11.65 -4.92
C GLY A 128 -9.67 10.58 -4.64
N LEU A 129 -8.62 10.86 -3.84
CA LEU A 129 -7.52 9.91 -3.58
C LEU A 129 -7.25 9.68 -2.09
N ARG A 130 -8.28 9.79 -1.25
CA ARG A 130 -8.18 9.46 0.18
C ARG A 130 -9.00 8.22 0.50
N PRO A 131 -8.54 7.40 1.44
CA PRO A 131 -9.31 6.26 1.88
C PRO A 131 -10.59 6.69 2.61
N PRO A 132 -11.58 5.80 2.76
CA PRO A 132 -12.90 6.19 3.25
C PRO A 132 -12.87 6.71 4.70
N HIS A 133 -13.36 7.94 4.91
CA HIS A 133 -13.37 8.61 6.23
C HIS A 133 -14.18 7.86 7.31
N PHE A 134 -15.10 6.97 6.93
CA PHE A 134 -15.93 6.21 7.89
C PHE A 134 -15.16 5.08 8.58
N VAL A 135 -13.90 4.83 8.22
CA VAL A 135 -12.98 3.97 9.00
C VAL A 135 -11.87 4.75 9.71
N ASP A 136 -11.87 6.08 9.60
CA ASP A 136 -10.93 6.95 10.32
C ASP A 136 -11.45 7.20 11.74
N GLN A 137 -10.69 6.76 12.76
CA GLN A 137 -11.06 6.96 14.15
C GLN A 137 -11.20 8.44 14.56
N ALA A 138 -10.56 9.37 13.84
CA ALA A 138 -10.71 10.80 14.08
C ALA A 138 -12.14 11.27 13.81
N PHE A 139 -12.88 10.62 12.90
CA PHE A 139 -14.23 11.02 12.51
C PHE A 139 -15.31 10.20 13.20
N VAL A 140 -15.13 8.89 13.30
CA VAL A 140 -16.18 7.97 13.78
C VAL A 140 -15.87 7.33 15.14
N GLY A 141 -14.68 7.59 15.69
CA GLY A 141 -14.21 6.97 16.93
C GLY A 141 -13.72 5.53 16.75
N GLY A 142 -12.76 5.13 17.58
CA GLY A 142 -12.03 3.87 17.41
C GLY A 142 -12.90 2.60 17.47
N TYR A 143 -13.95 2.57 18.29
CA TYR A 143 -14.81 1.38 18.40
C TYR A 143 -15.60 1.13 17.11
N PHE A 144 -16.20 2.16 16.53
CA PHE A 144 -16.94 2.05 15.27
C PHE A 144 -16.01 1.72 14.11
N ALA A 145 -14.90 2.48 13.98
CA ALA A 145 -13.90 2.24 12.95
C ALA A 145 -13.42 0.78 12.97
N ARG A 146 -13.13 0.24 14.16
CA ARG A 146 -12.73 -1.16 14.34
C ARG A 146 -13.84 -2.15 13.94
N GLU A 147 -15.10 -1.92 14.29
CA GLU A 147 -16.19 -2.81 13.86
C GLU A 147 -16.38 -2.78 12.33
N ALA A 148 -16.30 -1.60 11.70
CA ALA A 148 -16.39 -1.44 10.25
C ALA A 148 -15.23 -2.13 9.50
N LEU A 149 -13.99 -1.98 9.99
CA LEU A 149 -12.79 -2.64 9.46
C LEU A 149 -12.81 -4.15 9.67
N LYS A 150 -13.35 -4.64 10.79
CA LYS A 150 -13.59 -6.09 10.97
C LYS A 150 -14.58 -6.62 9.94
N CYS A 151 -15.67 -5.90 9.69
CA CYS A 151 -16.61 -6.25 8.64
C CYS A 151 -15.90 -6.30 7.27
N PHE A 152 -15.07 -5.31 6.94
CA PHE A 152 -14.26 -5.31 5.71
C PHE A 152 -13.38 -6.56 5.62
N LYS A 153 -12.58 -6.85 6.66
CA LYS A 153 -11.72 -8.03 6.75
C LYS A 153 -12.48 -9.34 6.53
N ASP A 154 -13.72 -9.41 6.98
CA ASP A 154 -14.56 -10.59 6.87
C ASP A 154 -15.23 -10.74 5.50
N ILE A 155 -15.30 -9.71 4.66
CA ILE A 155 -15.91 -9.79 3.32
C ILE A 155 -14.89 -9.69 2.19
N VAL A 156 -13.81 -8.93 2.39
CA VAL A 156 -12.81 -8.65 1.36
C VAL A 156 -12.19 -9.95 0.85
N GLY A 157 -12.15 -10.12 -0.47
CA GLY A 157 -11.53 -11.28 -1.13
C GLY A 157 -12.27 -12.61 -1.01
N LYS A 158 -13.35 -12.70 -0.20
CA LYS A 158 -14.14 -13.93 -0.04
C LYS A 158 -15.08 -14.18 -1.22
N ASP A 159 -15.77 -13.15 -1.69
CA ASP A 159 -16.64 -13.23 -2.87
C ASP A 159 -15.95 -12.57 -4.07
N LEU A 160 -15.51 -13.42 -5.01
CA LEU A 160 -14.89 -12.97 -6.27
C LEU A 160 -15.86 -12.97 -7.45
N ARG A 161 -17.17 -13.03 -7.20
CA ARG A 161 -18.15 -12.80 -8.26
C ARG A 161 -18.11 -11.33 -8.69
N PRO A 162 -18.26 -11.03 -9.99
CA PRO A 162 -18.50 -9.68 -10.45
C PRO A 162 -19.73 -9.09 -9.74
N ILE A 163 -19.57 -7.94 -9.08
CA ILE A 163 -20.68 -7.17 -8.52
C ILE A 163 -21.01 -6.08 -9.53
N GLY A 164 -22.09 -6.27 -10.29
CA GLY A 164 -22.41 -5.42 -11.45
C GLY A 164 -21.38 -5.61 -12.58
N GLY A 165 -20.91 -4.50 -13.16
CA GLY A 165 -19.93 -4.50 -14.25
C GLY A 165 -18.46 -4.46 -13.83
N LYS A 166 -18.15 -4.52 -12.52
CA LYS A 166 -16.79 -4.40 -11.99
C LYS A 166 -16.28 -5.79 -11.56
N ASN A 167 -15.06 -6.13 -12.00
CA ASN A 167 -14.37 -7.32 -11.50
C ASN A 167 -13.86 -7.04 -10.07
N PRO A 168 -13.98 -8.00 -9.15
CA PRO A 168 -13.49 -7.82 -7.79
C PRO A 168 -11.96 -7.80 -7.78
N VAL A 169 -11.41 -6.96 -6.90
CA VAL A 169 -9.98 -6.90 -6.63
C VAL A 169 -9.58 -8.17 -5.89
N ALA A 170 -8.90 -9.09 -6.57
CA ALA A 170 -8.46 -10.37 -6.00
C ALA A 170 -7.06 -10.30 -5.35
N GLU A 171 -6.36 -9.18 -5.55
CA GLU A 171 -4.97 -8.96 -5.16
C GLU A 171 -4.83 -7.61 -4.45
N CYS A 172 -4.06 -7.57 -3.36
CA CYS A 172 -3.58 -6.34 -2.76
C CYS A 172 -2.19 -6.04 -3.32
N GLY A 173 -2.00 -4.84 -3.89
CA GLY A 173 -0.72 -4.39 -4.42
C GLY A 173 0.09 -3.65 -3.35
N LEU A 174 1.39 -3.95 -3.28
CA LEU A 174 2.39 -3.22 -2.50
C LEU A 174 3.52 -2.78 -3.42
N ILE A 175 4.13 -1.65 -3.10
CA ILE A 175 5.29 -1.11 -3.81
C ILE A 175 6.42 -0.90 -2.80
N ASP A 176 7.60 -1.43 -3.11
CA ASP A 176 8.87 -1.19 -2.43
C ASP A 176 8.76 -1.01 -0.90
N ALA A 177 8.97 0.22 -0.41
CA ALA A 177 9.08 0.55 1.01
C ALA A 177 7.77 0.43 1.82
N SER A 178 6.60 0.33 1.17
CA SER A 178 5.31 0.18 1.85
C SER A 178 5.17 -1.16 2.61
N MET A 179 6.09 -2.11 2.39
CA MET A 179 6.06 -3.43 3.03
C MET A 179 6.12 -3.37 4.56
N VAL A 180 6.95 -2.51 5.15
CA VAL A 180 7.05 -2.41 6.62
C VAL A 180 5.73 -1.91 7.20
N ASP A 181 5.21 -0.81 6.65
CA ASP A 181 3.98 -0.19 7.11
C ASP A 181 2.78 -1.14 6.92
N PHE A 182 2.75 -1.91 5.82
CA PHE A 182 1.73 -2.91 5.57
C PHE A 182 1.67 -4.00 6.66
N VAL A 183 2.84 -4.45 7.15
CA VAL A 183 2.94 -5.55 8.12
C VAL A 183 2.80 -5.07 9.55
N GLU A 184 3.50 -3.99 9.91
CA GLU A 184 3.76 -3.62 11.30
C GLU A 184 2.95 -2.40 11.76
N LYS A 185 2.51 -1.53 10.85
CA LYS A 185 1.88 -0.26 11.22
C LYS A 185 0.37 -0.37 11.37
N ASP A 186 -0.13 0.15 12.47
CA ASP A 186 -1.55 0.33 12.74
C ASP A 186 -2.02 1.66 12.12
N MET A 187 -2.12 1.65 10.79
CA MET A 187 -2.47 2.83 9.97
C MET A 187 -3.81 3.47 10.36
N PHE A 188 -4.73 2.67 10.88
CA PHE A 188 -6.06 3.10 11.29
C PHE A 188 -6.09 3.53 12.76
N GLY A 189 -5.01 3.24 13.51
CA GLY A 189 -4.88 3.46 14.95
C GLY A 189 -5.95 2.75 15.79
N VAL A 190 -6.43 1.58 15.33
CA VAL A 190 -7.45 0.77 16.02
C VAL A 190 -6.98 -0.65 16.37
N GLY A 191 -5.67 -0.86 16.33
CA GLY A 191 -4.98 -2.12 16.61
C GLY A 191 -5.14 -3.15 15.50
N MET A 192 -5.13 -2.74 14.24
CA MET A 192 -5.23 -3.66 13.09
C MET A 192 -4.35 -3.18 11.94
N THR A 193 -3.49 -4.06 11.43
CA THR A 193 -2.60 -3.73 10.30
C THR A 193 -3.27 -4.01 8.95
N MET A 194 -2.75 -3.39 7.89
CA MET A 194 -3.28 -3.64 6.54
C MET A 194 -3.11 -5.11 6.14
N GLY A 195 -1.99 -5.74 6.51
CA GLY A 195 -1.77 -7.17 6.31
C GLY A 195 -2.82 -8.07 6.97
N GLU A 196 -3.33 -7.68 8.14
CA GLU A 196 -4.42 -8.39 8.80
C GLU A 196 -5.77 -8.21 8.08
N LEU A 197 -6.05 -6.99 7.61
CA LEU A 197 -7.28 -6.64 6.89
C LEU A 197 -7.41 -7.44 5.59
N VAL A 198 -6.34 -7.48 4.79
CA VAL A 198 -6.36 -8.09 3.44
C VAL A 198 -5.96 -9.56 3.42
N ARG A 199 -6.01 -10.26 4.55
CA ARG A 199 -5.59 -11.67 4.66
C ARG A 199 -6.22 -12.62 3.64
N ASN A 200 -7.41 -12.30 3.13
CA ASN A 200 -8.17 -13.10 2.17
C ASN A 200 -7.90 -12.69 0.70
N LEU A 201 -7.02 -11.73 0.45
CA LEU A 201 -6.55 -11.36 -0.89
C LEU A 201 -5.21 -12.01 -1.17
N ASP A 202 -4.92 -12.32 -2.43
CA ASP A 202 -3.53 -12.60 -2.82
C ASP A 202 -2.69 -11.32 -2.69
N LEU A 203 -1.38 -11.46 -2.60
CA LEU A 203 -0.47 -10.32 -2.44
C LEU A 203 0.38 -10.15 -3.70
N ARG A 204 0.54 -8.91 -4.15
CA ARG A 204 1.46 -8.56 -5.23
C ARG A 204 2.43 -7.51 -4.72
N VAL A 205 3.68 -7.90 -4.52
CA VAL A 205 4.75 -7.00 -4.07
C VAL A 205 5.57 -6.59 -5.28
N THR A 206 5.55 -5.30 -5.61
CA THR A 206 6.28 -4.74 -6.75
C THR A 206 7.58 -4.13 -6.28
N PHE A 207 8.68 -4.65 -6.80
CA PHE A 207 10.03 -4.15 -6.64
C PHE A 207 10.38 -3.30 -7.87
N GLN A 208 10.56 -2.00 -7.69
CA GLN A 208 10.84 -1.09 -8.80
C GLN A 208 12.35 -0.81 -8.87
N CYS A 209 12.99 -1.30 -9.94
CA CYS A 209 14.42 -1.12 -10.16
C CYS A 209 14.78 0.31 -10.59
N ASP A 210 13.85 1.02 -11.21
CA ASP A 210 14.11 2.31 -11.86
C ASP A 210 13.97 3.51 -10.92
N VAL A 211 13.60 3.31 -9.65
CA VAL A 211 13.40 4.39 -8.65
C VAL A 211 14.66 5.26 -8.47
N LEU A 212 15.83 4.71 -8.82
CA LEU A 212 17.12 5.38 -8.73
C LEU A 212 17.58 6.03 -10.04
N SER A 213 16.90 5.75 -11.16
CA SER A 213 17.16 6.40 -12.44
C SER A 213 16.71 7.87 -12.34
N LEU A 214 17.67 8.80 -12.42
CA LEU A 214 17.40 10.24 -12.48
C LEU A 214 16.70 10.57 -13.81
N GLY A 215 15.36 10.58 -13.83
CA GLY A 215 14.59 10.97 -15.02
C GLY A 215 13.08 11.08 -14.77
N GLU A 216 12.37 11.71 -15.72
CA GLU A 216 10.91 11.99 -15.77
C GLU A 216 10.00 10.74 -15.75
N TYR A 217 10.55 9.56 -15.47
CA TYR A 217 9.88 8.27 -15.68
C TYR A 217 9.67 7.46 -14.37
N ALA A 218 9.94 8.05 -13.20
CA ALA A 218 9.43 7.50 -11.95
C ALA A 218 7.89 7.51 -12.00
N GLU A 219 7.24 6.43 -11.60
CA GLU A 219 5.77 6.38 -11.59
C GLU A 219 5.20 7.51 -10.72
N PRO A 220 4.10 8.16 -11.15
CA PRO A 220 3.41 9.15 -10.33
C PRO A 220 2.87 8.46 -9.07
N GLY A 221 3.53 8.69 -7.93
CA GLY A 221 3.23 8.06 -6.65
C GLY A 221 4.47 7.65 -5.86
N VAL A 222 5.61 7.44 -6.52
CA VAL A 222 6.89 7.26 -5.81
C VAL A 222 7.43 8.64 -5.45
N VAL A 223 6.91 9.21 -4.37
CA VAL A 223 7.45 10.43 -3.77
C VAL A 223 8.86 10.10 -3.28
N ARG A 224 9.87 10.42 -4.10
CA ARG A 224 11.24 10.50 -3.61
C ARG A 224 11.25 11.46 -2.42
N LYS A 225 11.84 11.03 -1.31
CA LYS A 225 12.64 11.97 -0.52
C LYS A 225 13.81 12.35 -1.42
N GLU A 226 13.86 13.60 -1.87
CA GLU A 226 15.01 14.15 -2.57
C GLU A 226 16.29 13.79 -1.80
N GLY A 227 17.26 13.14 -2.46
CA GLY A 227 18.55 12.79 -1.86
C GLY A 227 18.71 11.37 -1.32
N CYS A 228 17.73 10.47 -1.44
CA CYS A 228 17.90 9.06 -1.06
C CYS A 228 18.95 8.36 -1.94
N SER A 229 20.01 7.85 -1.31
CA SER A 229 21.07 7.06 -1.95
C SER A 229 20.60 5.64 -2.28
N LEU A 230 21.29 4.98 -3.22
CA LEU A 230 21.05 3.56 -3.54
C LEU A 230 21.15 2.66 -2.30
N GLU A 231 22.12 2.93 -1.42
CA GLU A 231 22.36 2.14 -0.22
C GLU A 231 21.21 2.27 0.78
N GLU A 232 20.69 3.48 0.96
CA GLU A 232 19.49 3.75 1.78
C GLU A 232 18.27 3.03 1.21
N TYR A 233 18.03 3.13 -0.11
CA TYR A 233 16.92 2.44 -0.76
C TYR A 233 17.00 0.91 -0.61
N LEU A 234 18.18 0.31 -0.84
CA LEU A 234 18.35 -1.14 -0.65
C LEU A 234 18.18 -1.55 0.82
N THR A 235 18.57 -0.71 1.77
CA THR A 235 18.38 -0.95 3.21
C THR A 235 16.90 -0.87 3.60
N GLU A 236 16.16 0.09 3.06
CA GLU A 236 14.70 0.18 3.23
C GLU A 236 13.98 -1.04 2.62
N LEU A 237 14.37 -1.45 1.42
CA LEU A 237 13.85 -2.66 0.78
C LEU A 237 14.15 -3.93 1.58
N ASP A 238 15.38 -4.09 2.09
CA ASP A 238 15.75 -5.25 2.91
C ASP A 238 14.95 -5.29 4.22
N SER A 239 14.72 -4.14 4.83
CA SER A 239 13.85 -4.00 6.00
C SER A 239 12.40 -4.39 5.66
N GLY A 240 11.90 -3.94 4.51
CA GLY A 240 10.58 -4.31 3.98
C GLY A 240 10.43 -5.80 3.71
N VAL A 241 11.41 -6.42 3.06
CA VAL A 241 11.45 -7.87 2.82
C VAL A 241 11.50 -8.62 4.14
N THR A 242 12.30 -8.16 5.10
CA THR A 242 12.38 -8.77 6.43
C THR A 242 11.04 -8.72 7.16
N ALA A 243 10.34 -7.58 7.12
CA ALA A 243 8.99 -7.46 7.68
C ALA A 243 8.00 -8.37 6.96
N LEU A 244 8.02 -8.40 5.62
CA LEU A 244 7.18 -9.28 4.81
C LEU A 244 7.41 -10.76 5.16
N CYS A 245 8.66 -11.16 5.33
CA CYS A 245 9.02 -12.51 5.76
C CYS A 245 8.53 -12.86 7.16
N ARG A 246 8.03 -11.91 7.98
CA ARG A 246 7.44 -12.18 9.30
C ARG A 246 5.93 -12.42 9.26
N ILE A 247 5.25 -12.17 8.14
CA ILE A 247 3.80 -12.40 8.06
C ILE A 247 3.44 -13.85 8.43
N PRO A 248 2.33 -14.07 9.14
CA PRO A 248 1.88 -15.42 9.48
C PRO A 248 1.33 -16.13 8.23
N TYR A 249 1.53 -17.46 8.16
CA TYR A 249 0.84 -18.28 7.15
C TYR A 249 -0.67 -18.16 7.33
N LEU A 250 -1.38 -17.90 6.24
CA LEU A 250 -2.83 -17.78 6.23
C LEU A 250 -3.39 -18.41 4.95
N ASP A 251 -4.37 -19.31 5.14
CA ASP A 251 -5.18 -19.80 4.04
C ASP A 251 -6.15 -18.70 3.59
N ARG A 252 -6.20 -18.52 2.27
CA ARG A 252 -7.24 -17.73 1.63
C ARG A 252 -8.54 -18.53 1.64
N ILE A 253 -9.59 -17.92 2.16
CA ILE A 253 -10.96 -18.46 2.13
C ILE A 253 -11.72 -17.77 1.01
N THR A 254 -12.21 -18.53 0.04
CA THR A 254 -13.08 -18.04 -1.03
C THR A 254 -14.41 -18.80 -1.04
N THR A 255 -15.50 -18.10 -1.34
CA THR A 255 -16.79 -18.72 -1.62
C THR A 255 -17.03 -18.74 -3.12
N GLN A 256 -17.11 -19.94 -3.69
CA GLN A 256 -17.57 -20.15 -5.06
C GLN A 256 -18.99 -20.73 -5.06
N ASP A 257 -19.79 -20.31 -6.05
CA ASP A 257 -21.20 -20.64 -6.31
C ASP A 257 -22.29 -19.99 -5.46
N GLY A 258 -23.24 -19.36 -6.17
CA GLY A 258 -24.49 -18.80 -5.61
C GLY A 258 -25.57 -19.83 -5.26
N ILE A 259 -25.35 -21.13 -5.54
CA ILE A 259 -26.32 -22.21 -5.27
C ILE A 259 -25.87 -23.10 -4.10
N LEU A 260 -24.56 -23.36 -3.99
CA LEU A 260 -24.01 -24.33 -3.03
C LEU A 260 -23.13 -23.70 -1.94
N GLN A 261 -22.84 -22.38 -2.01
CA GLN A 261 -21.94 -21.66 -1.08
C GLN A 261 -20.71 -22.50 -0.70
N ARG A 262 -20.03 -23.09 -1.70
CA ARG A 262 -18.88 -23.95 -1.40
C ARG A 262 -17.71 -23.08 -0.98
N VAL A 263 -17.35 -23.19 0.29
CA VAL A 263 -16.15 -22.57 0.85
C VAL A 263 -14.95 -23.37 0.37
N GLN A 264 -14.06 -22.72 -0.37
CA GLN A 264 -12.75 -23.24 -0.74
C GLN A 264 -11.68 -22.56 0.09
N THR A 265 -10.70 -23.33 0.52
CA THR A 265 -9.51 -22.86 1.22
C THR A 265 -8.29 -23.24 0.41
N ARG A 266 -7.38 -22.29 0.19
CA ARG A 266 -6.09 -22.54 -0.44
C ARG A 266 -5.00 -21.66 0.16
N PRO A 267 -3.72 -22.02 0.03
CA PRO A 267 -2.63 -21.11 0.35
C PRO A 267 -2.79 -19.77 -0.37
N ARG A 268 -2.50 -18.69 0.33
CA ARG A 268 -2.41 -17.35 -0.26
C ARG A 268 -1.28 -17.33 -1.31
N ILE A 269 -1.55 -16.77 -2.48
CA ILE A 269 -0.54 -16.56 -3.50
C ILE A 269 0.15 -15.23 -3.22
N ILE A 270 1.48 -15.24 -3.27
CA ILE A 270 2.30 -14.04 -3.20
C ILE A 270 3.11 -13.94 -4.50
N THR A 271 2.85 -12.87 -5.26
CA THR A 271 3.59 -12.55 -6.47
C THR A 271 4.64 -11.49 -6.15
N LEU A 272 5.91 -11.83 -6.30
CA LEU A 272 7.03 -10.90 -6.24
C LEU A 272 7.29 -10.39 -7.66
N ALA A 273 6.82 -9.19 -7.97
CA ALA A 273 6.92 -8.58 -9.28
C ALA A 273 8.13 -7.65 -9.33
N ILE A 274 9.02 -7.82 -10.29
CA ILE A 274 10.15 -6.95 -10.55
C ILE A 274 9.85 -6.14 -11.80
N ARG A 275 9.95 -4.82 -11.70
CA ARG A 275 9.79 -3.91 -12.83
C ARG A 275 11.08 -3.14 -13.08
N GLN A 276 11.54 -3.19 -14.33
CA GLN A 276 12.73 -2.48 -14.78
C GLN A 276 12.54 -2.02 -16.22
N GLU A 277 12.22 -0.75 -16.42
CA GLU A 277 12.09 -0.13 -17.72
C GLU A 277 13.37 0.53 -18.21
N TYR A 278 14.31 0.89 -17.31
CA TYR A 278 15.47 1.70 -17.68
C TYR A 278 16.79 1.17 -17.09
N ASN A 279 17.91 1.59 -17.70
CA ASN A 279 19.27 1.38 -17.21
C ASN A 279 19.63 -0.09 -16.93
N HIS A 280 19.48 -0.95 -17.94
CA HIS A 280 19.86 -2.37 -17.87
C HIS A 280 21.36 -2.60 -17.63
N TYR A 281 22.21 -1.59 -17.87
CA TYR A 281 23.66 -1.67 -17.62
C TYR A 281 24.03 -1.60 -16.14
N ALA A 282 23.14 -1.15 -15.26
CA ALA A 282 23.32 -1.17 -13.81
C ALA A 282 23.07 -2.58 -13.23
N THR A 283 23.79 -3.58 -13.75
CA THR A 283 23.61 -5.00 -13.37
C THR A 283 23.75 -5.24 -11.88
N VAL A 284 24.61 -4.47 -11.19
CA VAL A 284 24.81 -4.56 -9.75
C VAL A 284 23.52 -4.30 -8.98
N HIS A 285 22.70 -3.32 -9.41
CA HIS A 285 21.45 -2.99 -8.73
C HIS A 285 20.41 -4.11 -8.88
N LEU A 286 20.28 -4.61 -10.11
CA LEU A 286 19.42 -5.76 -10.38
C LEU A 286 19.87 -6.99 -9.58
N ILE A 287 21.17 -7.26 -9.48
CA ILE A 287 21.69 -8.38 -8.68
C ILE A 287 21.29 -8.25 -7.19
N SER A 288 21.46 -7.07 -6.59
CA SER A 288 21.07 -6.84 -5.20
C SER A 288 19.58 -7.08 -4.98
N LEU A 289 18.73 -6.56 -5.87
CA LEU A 289 17.28 -6.75 -5.81
C LEU A 289 16.89 -8.22 -6.03
N LEU A 290 17.52 -8.92 -6.97
CA LEU A 290 17.28 -10.35 -7.18
C LEU A 290 17.61 -11.20 -5.95
N LYS A 291 18.67 -10.86 -5.21
CA LYS A 291 18.99 -11.53 -3.95
C LYS A 291 17.93 -11.29 -2.87
N LEU A 292 17.41 -10.06 -2.76
CA LEU A 292 16.30 -9.73 -1.85
C LEU A 292 15.03 -10.50 -2.22
N VAL A 293 14.69 -10.56 -3.51
CA VAL A 293 13.54 -11.33 -4.01
C VAL A 293 13.75 -12.83 -3.77
N ALA A 294 14.96 -13.36 -3.95
CA ALA A 294 15.28 -14.75 -3.64
C ALA A 294 15.08 -15.07 -2.16
N HIS A 295 15.57 -14.19 -1.28
CA HIS A 295 15.37 -14.31 0.16
C HIS A 295 13.87 -14.31 0.52
N ALA A 296 13.10 -13.34 0.01
CA ALA A 296 11.66 -13.27 0.22
C ALA A 296 10.95 -14.55 -0.28
N TYR A 297 11.29 -14.99 -1.49
CA TYR A 297 10.71 -16.18 -2.11
C TYR A 297 10.93 -17.43 -1.24
N LEU A 298 12.18 -17.70 -0.87
CA LEU A 298 12.54 -18.91 -0.12
C LEU A 298 11.88 -18.90 1.27
N SER A 299 11.99 -17.79 2.00
CA SER A 299 11.43 -17.65 3.34
C SER A 299 9.91 -17.77 3.37
N LEU A 300 9.20 -17.15 2.42
CA LEU A 300 7.74 -17.26 2.34
C LEU A 300 7.29 -18.64 1.84
N ARG A 301 8.05 -19.26 0.92
CA ARG A 301 7.75 -20.62 0.46
C ARG A 301 7.90 -21.64 1.58
N GLU A 302 8.94 -21.52 2.40
CA GLU A 302 9.15 -22.40 3.57
C GLU A 302 7.99 -22.30 4.58
N LYS A 303 7.36 -21.13 4.68
CA LYS A 303 6.13 -20.93 5.48
C LYS A 303 4.86 -21.55 4.88
N GLY A 304 4.90 -22.06 3.64
CA GLY A 304 3.78 -22.72 2.98
C GLY A 304 2.99 -21.85 1.99
N PHE A 305 3.39 -20.61 1.73
CA PHE A 305 2.75 -19.78 0.72
C PHE A 305 3.01 -20.32 -0.71
N THR A 306 2.09 -20.01 -1.64
CA THR A 306 2.35 -20.22 -3.07
C THR A 306 3.05 -19.00 -3.64
N LEU A 307 4.28 -19.16 -4.12
CA LEU A 307 5.09 -18.04 -4.61
C LEU A 307 5.17 -18.01 -6.13
N LYS A 308 5.06 -16.81 -6.68
CA LYS A 308 5.34 -16.52 -8.09
C LYS A 308 6.34 -15.38 -8.18
N VAL A 309 7.23 -15.42 -9.17
CA VAL A 309 8.07 -14.26 -9.50
C VAL A 309 7.70 -13.79 -10.88
N GLN A 310 7.36 -12.51 -11.00
CA GLN A 310 7.10 -11.89 -12.29
C GLN A 310 8.22 -10.90 -12.59
N TYR A 311 8.69 -10.86 -13.84
CA TYR A 311 9.54 -9.78 -14.32
C TYR A 311 8.88 -9.09 -15.51
N TYR A 312 8.97 -7.77 -15.55
CA TYR A 312 8.50 -6.95 -16.66
C TYR A 312 9.52 -5.86 -17.00
N SER A 313 9.84 -5.78 -18.28
CA SER A 313 10.61 -4.71 -18.91
C SER A 313 10.17 -4.57 -20.37
N GLU A 314 9.63 -3.41 -20.73
CA GLU A 314 9.30 -3.09 -22.12
C GLU A 314 10.57 -2.81 -22.93
N GLU A 315 11.54 -2.08 -22.36
CA GLU A 315 12.82 -1.76 -23.02
C GLU A 315 13.62 -3.04 -23.36
N ALA A 316 13.67 -4.02 -22.44
CA ALA A 316 14.28 -5.31 -22.72
C ALA A 316 13.36 -6.25 -23.51
N GLY A 317 12.09 -5.88 -23.78
CA GLY A 317 11.11 -6.74 -24.42
C GLY A 317 10.89 -8.07 -23.68
N LEU A 318 10.92 -8.05 -22.35
CA LEU A 318 10.89 -9.25 -21.51
C LEU A 318 9.74 -9.19 -20.50
N LYS A 319 8.79 -10.11 -20.62
CA LYS A 319 7.72 -10.33 -19.64
C LYS A 319 7.57 -11.80 -19.35
N VAL A 320 8.06 -12.21 -18.18
CA VAL A 320 8.14 -13.61 -17.77
C VAL A 320 7.50 -13.82 -16.41
N LEU A 321 6.86 -14.98 -16.24
CA LEU A 321 6.30 -15.45 -14.99
C LEU A 321 6.97 -16.78 -14.63
N PHE A 322 7.61 -16.79 -13.46
CA PHE A 322 8.20 -17.98 -12.85
C PHE A 322 7.26 -18.51 -11.79
N GLU A 323 6.93 -19.79 -11.93
CA GLU A 323 6.19 -20.56 -10.94
C GLU A 323 7.13 -21.61 -10.33
N ASP A 324 6.60 -22.53 -9.53
CA ASP A 324 7.42 -23.45 -8.74
C ASP A 324 8.23 -24.45 -9.59
N ASP A 325 7.86 -24.63 -10.87
CA ASP A 325 8.54 -25.50 -11.81
C ASP A 325 10.01 -25.09 -12.05
N VAL A 326 10.32 -23.78 -11.94
CA VAL A 326 11.65 -23.23 -12.22
C VAL A 326 12.79 -23.88 -11.43
N TRP A 327 12.53 -24.38 -10.22
CA TRP A 327 13.54 -25.02 -9.37
C TRP A 327 14.01 -26.39 -9.88
N THR A 328 13.21 -26.99 -10.78
CA THR A 328 13.50 -28.27 -11.42
C THR A 328 14.18 -28.11 -12.78
N TRP A 329 14.26 -26.88 -13.30
CA TRP A 329 14.82 -26.63 -14.63
C TRP A 329 16.31 -26.97 -14.70
N THR A 330 16.66 -27.70 -15.75
CA THR A 330 18.04 -27.97 -16.16
C THR A 330 18.65 -26.79 -16.91
N SER A 331 19.96 -26.86 -17.18
CA SER A 331 20.64 -25.88 -18.04
C SER A 331 20.01 -25.77 -19.44
N GLU A 332 19.42 -26.86 -19.95
CA GLU A 332 18.77 -26.89 -21.25
C GLU A 332 17.38 -26.25 -21.18
N ASP A 333 16.62 -26.52 -20.11
CA ASP A 333 15.33 -25.88 -19.86
C ASP A 333 15.47 -24.36 -19.76
N TRP A 334 16.51 -23.88 -19.06
CA TRP A 334 16.83 -22.45 -19.01
C TRP A 334 17.07 -21.88 -20.42
N LYS A 335 17.75 -22.59 -21.33
CA LYS A 335 17.95 -22.11 -22.71
C LYS A 335 16.65 -22.12 -23.52
N ALA A 336 15.83 -23.16 -23.36
CA ALA A 336 14.60 -23.34 -24.14
C ALA A 336 13.44 -22.44 -23.68
N ASN A 337 13.39 -22.10 -22.39
CA ASN A 337 12.22 -21.44 -21.80
C ASN A 337 12.20 -19.92 -21.96
N LEU A 338 13.32 -19.26 -22.26
CA LEU A 338 13.34 -17.81 -22.50
C LEU A 338 12.33 -17.40 -23.57
N GLY A 339 12.40 -18.03 -24.75
CA GLY A 339 11.47 -17.74 -25.85
C GLY A 339 10.04 -18.23 -25.60
N ARG A 340 9.86 -19.32 -24.83
CA ARG A 340 8.52 -19.90 -24.57
C ARG A 340 7.73 -19.16 -23.51
N LYS A 341 8.39 -18.67 -22.46
CA LYS A 341 7.75 -18.01 -21.31
C LYS A 341 7.65 -16.49 -21.50
N ASN A 342 8.42 -15.90 -22.42
CA ASN A 342 8.30 -14.48 -22.72
C ASN A 342 6.96 -14.20 -23.42
N SER A 343 6.16 -13.32 -22.82
CA SER A 343 4.83 -12.95 -23.31
C SER A 343 4.80 -11.62 -24.07
N ILE A 344 5.92 -10.92 -24.18
CA ILE A 344 6.05 -9.77 -25.09
C ILE A 344 6.49 -10.29 -26.47
N PRO A 345 5.74 -10.01 -27.55
CA PRO A 345 6.22 -10.24 -28.90
C PRO A 345 7.34 -9.23 -29.18
N VAL A 346 8.57 -9.71 -29.30
CA VAL A 346 9.74 -8.85 -29.51
C VAL A 346 9.87 -8.55 -31.00
N ASP A 347 9.84 -7.27 -31.38
CA ASP A 347 10.37 -6.84 -32.68
C ASP A 347 11.91 -6.92 -32.58
N PRO A 348 12.61 -7.73 -33.39
CA PRO A 348 13.99 -8.15 -33.14
C PRO A 348 14.99 -7.03 -33.47
N GLY A 349 15.03 -5.99 -32.65
CA GLY A 349 16.17 -5.09 -32.55
C GLY A 349 17.32 -5.79 -31.80
N HIS A 350 18.54 -5.75 -32.34
CA HIS A 350 19.72 -6.37 -31.72
C HIS A 350 19.99 -5.98 -30.25
N ARG A 351 19.48 -4.82 -29.79
CA ARG A 351 19.65 -4.36 -28.40
C ARG A 351 18.76 -5.13 -27.41
N ALA A 352 17.50 -5.42 -27.75
CA ALA A 352 16.57 -6.12 -26.86
C ALA A 352 17.04 -7.54 -26.56
N THR A 353 17.52 -8.27 -27.58
CA THR A 353 18.05 -9.64 -27.40
C THR A 353 19.25 -9.69 -26.45
N HIS A 354 20.15 -8.70 -26.51
CA HIS A 354 21.30 -8.63 -25.61
C HIS A 354 20.87 -8.47 -24.14
N PHE A 355 19.92 -7.56 -23.87
CA PHE A 355 19.40 -7.36 -22.52
C PHE A 355 18.65 -8.58 -22.01
N GLN A 356 17.83 -9.23 -22.86
CA GLN A 356 17.14 -10.48 -22.50
C GLN A 356 18.12 -11.54 -22.04
N ASP A 357 19.17 -11.83 -22.82
CA ASP A 357 20.16 -12.84 -22.48
C ASP A 357 20.90 -12.51 -21.17
N MET A 358 21.25 -11.25 -20.96
CA MET A 358 21.90 -10.79 -19.75
C MET A 358 20.98 -10.95 -18.53
N ILE A 359 19.78 -10.39 -18.57
CA ILE A 359 18.78 -10.45 -17.50
C ILE A 359 18.43 -11.90 -17.16
N TRP A 360 18.23 -12.73 -18.18
CA TRP A 360 17.92 -14.14 -18.03
C TRP A 360 19.03 -14.92 -17.31
N LYS A 361 20.30 -14.63 -17.64
CA LYS A 361 21.46 -15.18 -16.90
C LYS A 361 21.47 -14.70 -15.45
N LEU A 362 21.14 -13.44 -15.19
CA LEU A 362 21.09 -12.91 -13.83
C LEU A 362 19.99 -13.59 -13.00
N PHE A 363 18.81 -13.86 -13.55
CA PHE A 363 17.77 -14.63 -12.84
C PHE A 363 18.28 -16.01 -12.44
N ARG A 364 18.85 -16.76 -13.39
CA ARG A 364 19.42 -18.08 -13.11
C ARG A 364 20.49 -18.03 -12.02
N ASN A 365 21.35 -17.01 -12.06
CA ASN A 365 22.55 -16.93 -11.22
C ASN A 365 22.32 -16.24 -9.88
N HIS A 366 21.24 -15.49 -9.68
CA HIS A 366 21.07 -14.71 -8.44
C HIS A 366 19.70 -14.87 -7.80
N LEU A 367 18.67 -15.25 -8.56
CA LEU A 367 17.33 -15.47 -8.04
C LEU A 367 17.05 -16.95 -7.78
N PHE A 368 17.43 -17.83 -8.71
CA PHE A 368 17.14 -19.27 -8.66
C PHE A 368 18.38 -20.14 -8.43
N GLN A 369 19.36 -19.62 -7.68
CA GLN A 369 20.48 -20.45 -7.22
C GLN A 369 20.02 -21.44 -6.16
N ARG A 370 20.47 -22.70 -6.28
CA ARG A 370 20.25 -23.70 -5.23
C ARG A 370 21.14 -23.38 -4.02
N PRO A 371 20.59 -23.39 -2.79
CA PRO A 371 21.35 -23.11 -1.56
C PRO A 371 22.62 -23.97 -1.40
N ASP A 372 22.66 -25.16 -1.97
CA ASP A 372 23.78 -26.11 -1.82
C ASP A 372 24.98 -25.87 -2.76
N SER A 373 24.98 -24.79 -3.55
CA SER A 373 26.05 -24.54 -4.53
C SER A 373 27.23 -23.70 -4.01
N THR A 374 27.21 -23.28 -2.74
CA THR A 374 28.27 -22.45 -2.12
C THR A 374 29.07 -23.13 -1.00
N SER A 375 28.90 -24.43 -0.76
CA SER A 375 29.64 -25.18 0.29
C SER A 375 30.64 -26.21 -0.27
N SER A 376 31.35 -25.87 -1.36
CA SER A 376 32.48 -26.68 -1.83
C SER A 376 33.69 -25.85 -2.24
N SER A 377 34.15 -24.93 -1.37
CA SER A 377 35.54 -24.48 -1.35
C SER A 377 35.82 -23.64 -0.10
N GLY A 378 36.46 -24.21 0.92
CA GLY A 378 36.97 -23.39 2.03
C GLY A 378 37.26 -24.11 3.35
N ASN A 379 38.34 -24.88 3.37
CA ASN A 379 39.20 -25.16 4.51
C ASN A 379 38.60 -25.86 5.75
N SER A 380 38.80 -27.18 5.76
CA SER A 380 39.30 -27.90 6.92
C SER A 380 40.47 -27.15 7.59
N LYS A 381 40.21 -26.57 8.77
CA LYS A 381 41.21 -26.52 9.83
C LYS A 381 40.53 -26.88 11.14
N GLU A 382 40.90 -28.08 11.61
CA GLU A 382 40.82 -28.51 13.00
C GLU A 382 41.31 -27.40 13.93
N PHE A 383 40.61 -27.19 15.05
CA PHE A 383 41.26 -26.86 16.30
C PHE A 383 40.51 -27.55 17.44
N THR A 384 41.24 -28.43 18.12
CA THR A 384 41.07 -28.89 19.50
C THR A 384 40.83 -27.77 20.49
#